data_AF-A0A1X6Y4D2-F1
#
_entry.id   AF-A0A1X6Y4D2-F1
#
_cell.length_a   1.000
_cell.length_b   1.000
_cell.length_c   1.000
_cell.angle_alpha   90.00
_cell.angle_beta   90.00
_cell.angle_gamma   90.00
#
_symmetry.space_group_name_H-M   'P 1'
#
loop_
_entity.id
_entity.type
_entity.pdbx_description
1 polymer ?
#
loop_
_entity_poly.entity_id
_entity_poly.type
_entity_poly.pdbx_seq_one_letter_code
_entity_poly.pdbx_strand_id
1 'polypeptide(L)'
;MPTPESFDWSATTEVDHLTQARTLSADDLRDMVKSYDWAHYPDVVLGWAMAQKGIDLCSAMSAFFNGEPERFNYMPKGHVPETHRGAARVLDNICLRINSGFYLVYPGHAPKYRDKLMKWLEYQSSDRAEGRRGRWILDERILEPMLKDALRFDRSTEADRYQKPSLWRDLLSPILSLGVDRRLLKHKPPRG
;
A
#
# COMPACT_ATOMS: atom_id res chain seq x y z
N MET A 1 -8.31 -28.91 -5.86
CA MET A 1 -8.88 -27.55 -5.70
C MET A 1 -8.58 -26.78 -6.98
N PRO A 2 -9.49 -25.95 -7.49
CA PRO A 2 -9.21 -25.14 -8.68
C PRO A 2 -8.08 -24.16 -8.35
N THR A 3 -7.13 -24.01 -9.27
CA THR A 3 -6.04 -23.03 -9.16
C THR A 3 -6.59 -21.62 -9.42
N PRO A 4 -5.99 -20.56 -8.82
CA PRO A 4 -6.42 -19.16 -9.01
C PRO A 4 -6.48 -18.70 -10.47
N GLU A 5 -5.80 -19.39 -11.37
CA GLU A 5 -5.70 -19.07 -12.81
C GLU A 5 -6.97 -19.38 -13.63
N SER A 6 -7.97 -20.06 -13.07
CA SER A 6 -9.19 -20.44 -13.82
C SER A 6 -10.40 -19.53 -13.60
N PHE A 7 -10.29 -18.48 -12.78
CA PHE A 7 -11.42 -17.59 -12.51
C PHE A 7 -11.51 -16.49 -13.59
N ASP A 8 -12.63 -16.47 -14.31
CA ASP A 8 -12.91 -15.44 -15.31
C ASP A 8 -13.45 -14.18 -14.64
N TRP A 9 -12.58 -13.19 -14.46
CA TRP A 9 -12.93 -11.88 -13.88
C TRP A 9 -13.82 -11.01 -14.78
N SER A 10 -14.03 -11.36 -16.05
CA SER A 10 -14.71 -10.49 -17.02
C SER A 10 -16.22 -10.71 -17.12
N ALA A 11 -16.71 -11.88 -16.68
CA ALA A 11 -18.10 -12.29 -16.89
C ALA A 11 -18.86 -12.61 -15.58
N THR A 12 -18.29 -12.25 -14.42
CA THR A 12 -18.81 -12.63 -13.09
C THR A 12 -19.32 -11.44 -12.29
N THR A 13 -20.07 -11.70 -11.21
CA THR A 13 -20.69 -10.64 -10.40
C THR A 13 -19.72 -10.05 -9.36
N GLU A 14 -20.07 -8.91 -8.77
CA GLU A 14 -19.29 -8.31 -7.67
C GLU A 14 -19.11 -9.27 -6.47
N VAL A 15 -20.12 -10.10 -6.21
CA VAL A 15 -20.12 -11.08 -5.13
C VAL A 15 -19.13 -12.20 -5.43
N ASP A 16 -19.08 -12.64 -6.68
CA ASP A 16 -18.14 -13.68 -7.13
C ASP A 16 -16.70 -13.18 -7.06
N HIS A 17 -16.44 -11.94 -7.51
CA HIS A 17 -15.12 -11.33 -7.43
C HIS A 17 -14.63 -11.24 -5.98
N LEU A 18 -15.49 -10.76 -5.07
CA LEU A 18 -15.14 -10.65 -3.66
C LEU A 18 -14.95 -12.02 -3.01
N THR A 19 -15.79 -13.00 -3.36
CA THR A 19 -15.68 -14.37 -2.87
C THR A 19 -14.36 -14.98 -3.32
N GLN A 20 -14.00 -14.84 -4.60
CA GLN A 20 -12.73 -15.29 -5.13
C GLN A 20 -11.55 -14.61 -4.43
N ALA A 21 -11.59 -13.28 -4.30
CA ALA A 21 -10.54 -12.52 -3.62
C ALA A 21 -10.28 -13.00 -2.18
N ARG A 22 -11.33 -13.45 -1.47
CA ARG A 22 -11.24 -14.00 -0.11
C ARG A 22 -10.58 -15.38 -0.04
N THR A 23 -10.51 -16.11 -1.14
CA THR A 23 -9.87 -17.44 -1.20
C THR A 23 -8.38 -17.36 -1.54
N LEU A 24 -7.90 -16.20 -1.98
CA LEU A 24 -6.51 -15.99 -2.38
C LEU A 24 -5.56 -16.08 -1.18
N SER A 25 -4.33 -16.56 -1.44
CA SER A 25 -3.25 -16.42 -0.48
C SER A 25 -2.86 -14.94 -0.31
N ALA A 26 -2.09 -14.61 0.73
CA ALA A 26 -1.64 -13.22 0.92
C ALA A 26 -0.79 -12.71 -0.25
N ASP A 27 -0.04 -13.59 -0.91
CA ASP A 27 0.80 -13.24 -2.06
C ASP A 27 -0.05 -13.02 -3.31
N ASP A 28 -0.99 -13.94 -3.58
CA ASP A 28 -1.92 -13.80 -4.71
C ASP A 28 -2.85 -12.59 -4.53
N LEU A 29 -3.25 -12.27 -3.29
CA LEU A 29 -4.05 -11.09 -2.99
C LEU A 29 -3.27 -9.81 -3.30
N ARG A 30 -1.96 -9.77 -2.97
CA ARG A 30 -1.09 -8.65 -3.31
C ARG A 30 -0.94 -8.51 -4.83
N ASP A 31 -0.77 -9.62 -5.54
CA ASP A 31 -0.71 -9.61 -7.00
C ASP A 31 -2.02 -9.12 -7.62
N MET A 32 -3.16 -9.61 -7.12
CA MET A 32 -4.49 -9.20 -7.56
C MET A 32 -4.71 -7.69 -7.39
N VAL A 33 -4.43 -7.10 -6.22
CA VAL A 33 -4.69 -5.66 -6.01
C VAL A 33 -3.84 -4.75 -6.92
N LYS A 34 -2.66 -5.22 -7.36
CA LYS A 34 -1.78 -4.47 -8.26
C LYS A 34 -2.32 -4.38 -9.69
N SER A 35 -3.07 -5.38 -10.14
CA SER A 35 -3.55 -5.51 -11.52
C SER A 35 -5.06 -5.57 -11.67
N TYR A 36 -5.83 -5.49 -10.58
CA TYR A 36 -7.28 -5.52 -10.62
C TYR A 36 -7.82 -4.43 -11.54
N ASP A 37 -8.75 -4.79 -12.42
CA ASP A 37 -9.34 -3.84 -13.34
C ASP A 37 -10.41 -2.99 -12.63
N TRP A 38 -10.13 -1.69 -12.55
CA TRP A 38 -11.00 -0.69 -11.92
C TRP A 38 -12.30 -0.42 -12.68
N ALA A 39 -12.45 -0.95 -13.90
CA ALA A 39 -13.70 -0.90 -14.65
C ALA A 39 -14.79 -1.88 -14.13
N HIS A 40 -14.42 -2.88 -13.32
CA HIS A 40 -15.35 -3.81 -12.69
C HIS A 40 -15.93 -3.23 -11.39
N TYR A 41 -15.68 -3.89 -10.25
CA TYR A 41 -16.27 -3.57 -8.94
C TYR A 41 -15.21 -3.13 -7.92
N PRO A 42 -14.49 -2.01 -8.15
CA PRO A 42 -13.36 -1.63 -7.30
C PRO A 42 -13.78 -1.31 -5.86
N ASP A 43 -14.95 -0.70 -5.65
CA ASP A 43 -15.43 -0.32 -4.32
C ASP A 43 -15.76 -1.51 -3.42
N VAL A 44 -16.31 -2.57 -3.98
CA VAL A 44 -16.58 -3.83 -3.27
C VAL A 44 -15.29 -4.61 -3.05
N VAL A 45 -14.53 -4.86 -4.12
CA VAL A 45 -13.40 -5.80 -4.09
C VAL A 45 -12.15 -5.15 -3.51
N LEU A 46 -11.69 -4.03 -4.09
CA LEU A 46 -10.51 -3.33 -3.58
C LEU A 46 -10.81 -2.63 -2.24
N GLY A 47 -12.04 -2.18 -2.02
CA GLY A 47 -12.45 -1.64 -0.72
C GLY A 47 -12.19 -2.62 0.44
N TRP A 48 -12.51 -3.91 0.24
CA TRP A 48 -12.20 -4.98 1.17
C TRP A 48 -10.72 -5.39 1.15
N ALA A 49 -10.14 -5.64 -0.02
CA ALA A 49 -8.78 -6.17 -0.16
C ALA A 49 -7.73 -5.22 0.44
N MET A 50 -7.86 -3.92 0.17
CA MET A 50 -6.97 -2.88 0.69
C MET A 50 -7.07 -2.65 2.20
N ALA A 51 -8.06 -3.26 2.87
CA ALA A 51 -8.19 -3.24 4.32
C ALA A 51 -7.55 -4.47 5.01
N GLN A 52 -7.08 -5.46 4.24
CA GLN A 52 -6.54 -6.69 4.80
C GLN A 52 -5.11 -6.51 5.32
N LYS A 53 -4.79 -7.26 6.38
CA LYS A 53 -3.40 -7.43 6.82
C LYS A 53 -2.63 -8.21 5.75
N GLY A 54 -1.42 -7.78 5.44
CA GLY A 54 -0.57 -8.41 4.42
C GLY A 54 -0.44 -7.63 3.12
N ILE A 55 -1.28 -6.60 2.89
CA ILE A 55 -1.03 -5.63 1.82
C ILE A 55 0.15 -4.74 2.23
N ASP A 56 1.19 -4.73 1.41
CA ASP A 56 2.37 -3.88 1.61
C ASP A 56 2.23 -2.52 0.88
N LEU A 57 3.11 -1.58 1.24
CA LEU A 57 3.06 -0.22 0.70
C LEU A 57 3.27 -0.18 -0.81
N CYS A 58 4.10 -1.08 -1.37
CA CYS A 58 4.35 -1.13 -2.80
C CYS A 58 3.11 -1.58 -3.58
N SER A 59 2.40 -2.57 -3.05
CA SER A 59 1.14 -3.09 -3.60
C SER A 59 0.04 -2.04 -3.49
N ALA A 60 -0.05 -1.35 -2.34
CA ALA A 60 -0.99 -0.26 -2.16
C ALA A 60 -0.76 0.92 -3.10
N MET A 61 0.50 1.30 -3.30
CA MET A 61 0.88 2.37 -4.23
C MET A 61 0.56 1.98 -5.68
N SER A 62 0.77 0.71 -6.02
CA SER A 62 0.44 0.18 -7.34
C SER A 62 -1.07 0.19 -7.59
N ALA A 63 -1.87 -0.25 -6.62
CA ALA A 63 -3.33 -0.17 -6.69
C ALA A 63 -3.79 1.29 -6.81
N PHE A 64 -3.21 2.21 -6.03
CA PHE A 64 -3.52 3.64 -6.08
C PHE A 64 -3.32 4.21 -7.49
N PHE A 65 -2.15 4.01 -8.09
CA PHE A 65 -1.87 4.54 -9.43
C PHE A 65 -2.56 3.79 -10.57
N ASN A 66 -2.93 2.53 -10.36
CA ASN A 66 -3.78 1.76 -11.29
C ASN A 66 -5.20 2.33 -11.35
N GLY A 67 -5.68 2.94 -10.27
CA GLY A 67 -6.96 3.65 -10.23
C GLY A 67 -6.97 5.04 -10.87
N GLU A 68 -5.88 5.43 -11.55
CA GLU A 68 -5.76 6.69 -12.30
C GLU A 68 -6.20 7.95 -11.51
N PRO A 69 -5.59 8.22 -10.34
CA PRO A 69 -6.01 9.30 -9.45
C PRO A 69 -5.88 10.68 -10.11
N GLU A 70 -5.04 10.81 -11.14
CA GLU A 70 -4.89 12.04 -11.93
C GLU A 70 -6.24 12.55 -12.47
N ARG A 71 -7.15 11.64 -12.85
CA ARG A 71 -8.43 11.97 -13.50
C ARG A 71 -9.35 12.83 -12.65
N PHE A 72 -9.27 12.69 -11.33
CA PHE A 72 -10.21 13.31 -10.39
C PHE A 72 -9.53 14.15 -9.31
N ASN A 73 -8.18 14.27 -9.32
CA ASN A 73 -7.43 14.89 -8.23
C ASN A 73 -7.84 16.34 -7.95
N TYR A 74 -8.22 17.09 -8.98
CA TYR A 74 -8.65 18.50 -8.87
C TYR A 74 -10.16 18.67 -9.04
N MET A 75 -10.90 17.57 -9.15
CA MET A 75 -12.34 17.60 -9.33
C MET A 75 -13.04 17.68 -7.97
N PRO A 76 -13.95 18.65 -7.74
CA PRO A 76 -14.74 18.67 -6.51
C PRO A 76 -15.59 17.39 -6.39
N LYS A 77 -15.80 16.90 -5.17
CA LYS A 77 -16.47 15.61 -4.93
C LYS A 77 -17.84 15.47 -5.62
N GLY A 78 -18.62 16.56 -5.69
CA GLY A 78 -19.93 16.57 -6.35
C GLY A 78 -19.88 16.46 -7.87
N HIS A 79 -18.74 16.78 -8.49
CA HIS A 79 -18.55 16.72 -9.94
C HIS A 79 -18.04 15.36 -10.44
N VAL A 80 -17.67 14.44 -9.53
CA VAL A 80 -17.28 13.08 -9.93
C VAL A 80 -18.51 12.35 -10.48
N PRO A 81 -18.46 11.83 -11.72
CA PRO A 81 -19.55 11.06 -12.31
C PRO A 81 -19.99 9.92 -11.40
N GLU A 82 -21.30 9.66 -11.33
CA GLU A 82 -21.88 8.64 -10.43
C GLU A 82 -21.15 7.29 -10.56
N THR A 83 -20.89 6.87 -11.80
CA THR A 83 -20.19 5.63 -12.17
C THR A 83 -18.76 5.54 -11.61
N HIS A 84 -18.13 6.67 -11.29
CA HIS A 84 -16.76 6.74 -10.77
C HIS A 84 -16.69 7.10 -9.28
N ARG A 85 -17.82 7.33 -8.60
CA ARG A 85 -17.82 7.67 -7.17
C ARG A 85 -17.31 6.54 -6.30
N GLY A 86 -17.61 5.29 -6.66
CA GLY A 86 -17.06 4.10 -5.99
C GLY A 86 -15.54 4.08 -6.05
N ALA A 87 -14.97 4.17 -7.25
CA ALA A 87 -13.52 4.26 -7.47
C ALA A 87 -12.88 5.42 -6.69
N ALA A 88 -13.45 6.63 -6.77
CA ALA A 88 -12.91 7.78 -6.04
C ALA A 88 -12.90 7.55 -4.51
N ARG A 89 -13.91 6.85 -3.95
CA ARG A 89 -13.94 6.49 -2.52
C ARG A 89 -12.86 5.47 -2.17
N VAL A 90 -12.56 4.52 -3.06
CA VAL A 90 -11.44 3.58 -2.86
C VAL A 90 -10.12 4.34 -2.83
N LEU A 91 -9.90 5.28 -3.76
CA LEU A 91 -8.71 6.13 -3.77
C LEU A 91 -8.57 6.95 -2.47
N ASP A 92 -9.67 7.53 -1.96
CA ASP A 92 -9.68 8.23 -0.67
C ASP A 92 -9.18 7.31 0.45
N ASN A 93 -9.73 6.09 0.52
CA ASN A 93 -9.38 5.12 1.55
C ASN A 93 -7.94 4.61 1.43
N ILE A 94 -7.45 4.39 0.21
CA ILE A 94 -6.06 3.99 -0.02
C ILE A 94 -5.13 5.12 0.43
N CYS A 95 -5.37 6.35 -0.02
CA CYS A 95 -4.56 7.51 0.35
C CYS A 95 -4.53 7.73 1.87
N LEU A 96 -5.69 7.62 2.54
CA LEU A 96 -5.78 7.74 3.99
C LEU A 96 -4.94 6.68 4.70
N ARG A 97 -5.03 5.41 4.28
CA ARG A 97 -4.27 4.30 4.87
C ARG A 97 -2.77 4.41 4.59
N ILE A 98 -2.38 4.88 3.41
CA ILE A 98 -0.98 5.19 3.11
C ILE A 98 -0.49 6.22 4.12
N ASN A 99 -1.15 7.38 4.23
CA ASN A 99 -0.71 8.46 5.10
C ASN A 99 -0.79 8.13 6.59
N SER A 100 -1.64 7.16 6.98
CA SER A 100 -1.69 6.67 8.36
C SER A 100 -0.60 5.65 8.69
N GLY A 101 0.26 5.28 7.73
CA GLY A 101 1.27 4.24 7.90
C GLY A 101 0.69 2.84 8.06
N PHE A 102 -0.51 2.58 7.54
CA PHE A 102 -1.17 1.27 7.65
C PHE A 102 -0.40 0.18 6.89
N TYR A 103 0.16 0.51 5.73
CA TYR A 103 0.91 -0.44 4.90
C TYR A 103 2.39 -0.41 5.26
N LEU A 104 2.96 -1.60 5.51
CA LEU A 104 4.38 -1.74 5.81
C LEU A 104 5.20 -1.84 4.52
N VAL A 105 6.45 -1.35 4.57
CA VAL A 105 7.41 -1.54 3.47
C VAL A 105 7.98 -2.95 3.54
N TYR A 106 7.81 -3.73 2.49
CA TYR A 106 8.41 -5.05 2.38
C TYR A 106 9.78 -4.96 1.68
N PRO A 107 10.86 -5.53 2.25
CA PRO A 107 12.19 -5.46 1.67
C PRO A 107 12.28 -6.19 0.31
N GLY A 108 13.09 -5.65 -0.60
CA GLY A 108 13.42 -6.30 -1.88
C GLY A 108 12.43 -6.08 -3.04
N HIS A 109 11.35 -5.33 -2.84
CA HIS A 109 10.39 -5.01 -3.92
C HIS A 109 10.50 -3.53 -4.29
N ALA A 110 10.94 -3.24 -5.52
CA ALA A 110 10.90 -1.89 -6.05
C ALA A 110 9.45 -1.56 -6.46
N PRO A 111 8.92 -0.36 -6.14
CA PRO A 111 7.60 0.02 -6.61
C PRO A 111 7.64 0.14 -8.14
N LYS A 112 6.79 -0.63 -8.84
CA LYS A 112 6.60 -0.58 -10.31
C LYS A 112 6.35 0.84 -10.82
N TYR A 113 5.73 1.68 -9.98
CA TYR A 113 5.36 3.05 -10.29
C TYR A 113 6.26 4.10 -9.63
N ARG A 114 7.55 3.80 -9.37
CA ARG A 114 8.48 4.75 -8.74
C ARG A 114 8.52 6.10 -9.47
N ASP A 115 8.66 6.10 -10.80
CA ASP A 115 8.75 7.32 -11.58
C ASP A 115 7.45 8.13 -11.53
N LYS A 116 6.31 7.42 -11.60
CA LYS A 116 4.98 8.03 -11.48
C LYS A 116 4.78 8.64 -10.09
N LEU A 117 5.28 7.98 -9.04
CA LEU A 117 5.27 8.51 -7.68
C LEU A 117 6.14 9.76 -7.54
N MET A 118 7.38 9.75 -8.04
CA MET A 118 8.26 10.92 -8.00
C MET A 118 7.61 12.12 -8.67
N LYS A 119 7.04 11.91 -9.87
CA LYS A 119 6.32 12.94 -10.61
C LYS A 119 5.06 13.43 -9.88
N TRP A 120 4.34 12.53 -9.21
CA TRP A 120 3.20 12.91 -8.36
C TRP A 120 3.62 13.83 -7.20
N LEU A 121 4.73 13.51 -6.53
CA LEU A 121 5.27 14.33 -5.44
C LEU A 121 5.79 15.68 -5.93
N GLU A 122 6.37 15.73 -7.13
CA GLU A 122 6.75 17.00 -7.79
C GLU A 122 5.53 17.88 -8.05
N TYR A 123 4.46 17.33 -8.63
CA TYR A 123 3.21 18.08 -8.85
C TYR A 123 2.59 18.56 -7.54
N GLN A 124 2.57 17.71 -6.52
CA GLN A 124 2.10 18.09 -5.19
C GLN A 124 2.92 19.23 -4.57
N SER A 125 4.24 19.24 -4.79
CA SER A 125 5.13 20.31 -4.35
C SER A 125 4.86 21.62 -5.11
N SER A 126 4.69 21.55 -6.44
CA SER A 126 4.34 22.70 -7.27
C SER A 126 2.99 23.30 -6.86
N ASP A 127 1.98 22.46 -6.64
CA ASP A 127 0.68 22.91 -6.17
C ASP A 127 0.79 23.65 -4.83
N ARG A 128 1.59 23.11 -3.89
CA ARG A 128 1.83 23.75 -2.60
C ARG A 128 2.50 25.12 -2.76
N ALA A 129 3.45 25.26 -3.67
CA ALA A 129 4.11 26.53 -3.97
C ALA A 129 3.13 27.56 -4.56
N GLU A 130 2.14 27.10 -5.31
CA GLU A 130 1.07 27.93 -5.90
C GLU A 130 -0.14 28.13 -4.98
N GLY A 131 -0.10 27.63 -3.74
CA GLY A 131 -1.23 27.71 -2.79
C GLY A 131 -2.42 26.82 -3.16
N ARG A 132 -2.24 25.88 -4.09
CA ARG A 132 -3.23 24.88 -4.51
C ARG A 132 -2.99 23.56 -3.79
N ARG A 133 -3.97 22.68 -3.83
CA ARG A 133 -3.82 21.29 -3.38
C ARG A 133 -4.76 20.37 -4.14
N GLY A 134 -4.25 19.21 -4.51
CA GLY A 134 -5.07 18.08 -4.96
C GLY A 134 -5.87 17.46 -3.83
N ARG A 135 -6.79 16.56 -4.20
CA ARG A 135 -7.60 15.75 -3.28
C ARG A 135 -6.76 14.70 -2.56
N TRP A 136 -5.87 14.02 -3.29
CA TRP A 136 -5.04 12.94 -2.75
C TRP A 136 -3.60 13.42 -2.58
N ILE A 137 -3.28 13.83 -1.36
CA ILE A 137 -1.94 14.28 -0.99
C ILE A 137 -1.23 13.11 -0.32
N LEU A 138 -0.07 12.70 -0.83
CA LEU A 138 0.74 11.65 -0.22
C LEU A 138 1.76 12.26 0.74
N ASP A 139 1.82 11.80 1.98
CA ASP A 139 2.78 12.29 2.96
C ASP A 139 4.19 11.77 2.63
N GLU A 140 5.08 12.69 2.23
CA GLU A 140 6.44 12.35 1.82
C GLU A 140 7.25 11.69 2.93
N ARG A 141 6.94 11.97 4.21
CA ARG A 141 7.62 11.40 5.37
C ARG A 141 7.27 9.93 5.57
N ILE A 142 6.02 9.57 5.29
CA ILE A 142 5.58 8.17 5.34
C ILE A 142 6.18 7.36 4.19
N LEU A 143 6.35 7.99 3.02
CA LEU A 143 6.93 7.36 1.85
C LEU A 143 8.46 7.32 1.87
N GLU A 144 9.11 8.14 2.70
CA GLU A 144 10.56 8.27 2.80
C GLU A 144 11.31 6.93 2.86
N PRO A 145 10.91 5.93 3.68
CA PRO A 145 11.62 4.64 3.74
C PRO A 145 11.60 3.86 2.43
N MET A 146 10.54 4.00 1.64
CA MET A 146 10.40 3.41 0.31
C MET A 146 11.16 4.22 -0.76
N LEU A 147 11.19 5.55 -0.64
CA LEU A 147 11.84 6.44 -1.61
C LEU A 147 13.36 6.42 -1.51
N LYS A 148 13.90 6.44 -0.28
CA LYS A 148 15.35 6.54 -0.03
C LYS A 148 16.11 5.23 -0.21
N ASP A 149 15.46 4.18 -0.68
CA ASP A 149 16.06 2.84 -0.81
C ASP A 149 16.62 2.29 0.51
N ALA A 150 16.33 2.95 1.65
CA ALA A 150 16.90 2.66 2.96
C ALA A 150 16.48 1.28 3.50
N LEU A 151 15.47 0.67 2.89
CA LEU A 151 14.95 -0.66 3.19
C LEU A 151 15.25 -1.70 2.09
N ARG A 152 16.05 -1.35 1.07
CA ARG A 152 16.67 -2.37 0.21
C ARG A 152 17.72 -3.09 1.04
N PHE A 153 17.28 -4.16 1.70
CA PHE A 153 18.19 -5.20 2.15
C PHE A 153 18.85 -5.77 0.90
N ASP A 154 20.13 -5.46 0.73
CA ASP A 154 20.95 -6.15 -0.24
C ASP A 154 21.09 -7.61 0.23
N ARG A 155 20.38 -8.51 -0.46
CA ARG A 155 20.38 -9.95 -0.17
C ARG A 155 21.81 -10.51 -0.17
N SER A 156 22.72 -9.91 -0.92
CA SER A 156 24.15 -10.27 -0.95
C SER A 156 24.82 -10.02 0.40
N THR A 157 24.60 -8.84 1.00
CA THR A 157 25.19 -8.47 2.28
C THR A 157 24.56 -9.18 3.48
N GLU A 158 23.32 -9.67 3.37
CA GLU A 158 22.75 -10.56 4.39
C GLU A 158 23.22 -12.01 4.26
N ALA A 159 23.38 -12.56 3.07
CA ALA A 159 23.95 -13.90 2.89
C ALA A 159 25.35 -14.01 3.53
N ASP A 160 26.17 -12.96 3.38
CA ASP A 160 27.47 -12.84 4.03
C ASP A 160 27.39 -12.62 5.56
N ARG A 161 26.34 -11.94 6.05
CA ARG A 161 26.11 -11.76 7.51
C ARG A 161 25.52 -12.99 8.18
N TYR A 162 24.76 -13.82 7.46
CA TYR A 162 24.18 -15.06 7.98
C TYR A 162 25.18 -16.22 8.04
N GLN A 163 26.36 -16.11 7.41
CA GLN A 163 27.45 -17.08 7.57
C GLN A 163 28.26 -16.92 8.86
N LYS A 164 28.07 -15.85 9.64
CA LYS A 164 28.74 -15.69 10.93
C LYS A 164 27.76 -15.96 12.07
N PRO A 165 27.90 -17.10 12.78
CA PRO A 165 27.02 -17.40 13.90
C PRO A 165 27.31 -16.40 15.02
N SER A 166 26.34 -15.54 15.33
CA SER A 166 26.43 -14.64 16.48
C SER A 166 25.45 -15.09 17.56
N LEU A 167 26.01 -15.53 18.68
CA LEU A 167 25.33 -16.04 19.88
C LEU A 167 24.26 -15.09 20.47
N TRP A 168 24.26 -13.83 20.06
CA TRP A 168 23.29 -12.82 20.49
C TRP A 168 21.94 -12.90 19.74
N ARG A 169 21.89 -13.51 18.55
CA ARG A 169 20.62 -13.73 17.81
C ARG A 169 19.80 -14.88 18.40
N ASP A 170 20.44 -15.92 18.94
CA ASP A 170 19.76 -17.05 19.58
C ASP A 170 19.15 -16.70 20.94
N LEU A 171 19.63 -15.62 21.58
CA LEU A 171 19.10 -15.17 22.87
C LEU A 171 17.84 -14.27 22.76
N LEU A 172 17.56 -13.73 21.56
CA LEU A 172 16.48 -12.75 21.33
C LEU A 172 15.39 -13.24 20.36
N SER A 173 15.56 -14.43 19.78
CA SER A 173 14.58 -15.09 18.91
C SER A 173 13.20 -15.35 19.55
N PRO A 174 13.03 -15.55 20.89
CA PRO A 174 11.70 -15.74 21.47
C PRO A 174 10.90 -14.46 21.68
N ILE A 175 11.54 -13.27 21.62
CA ILE A 175 10.90 -11.99 21.96
C ILE A 175 10.27 -11.31 20.73
N LEU A 176 10.65 -11.73 19.52
CA LEU A 176 10.08 -11.20 18.27
C LEU A 176 8.78 -11.91 17.83
N SER A 177 8.43 -13.06 18.42
CA SER A 177 7.30 -13.88 17.94
C SER A 177 5.95 -13.62 18.62
N LEU A 178 5.87 -12.81 19.67
CA LEU A 178 4.61 -12.59 20.38
C LEU A 178 4.35 -11.11 20.69
N GLY A 179 3.10 -10.72 20.41
CA GLY A 179 2.60 -9.35 20.34
C GLY A 179 2.93 -8.45 21.54
N VAL A 180 3.27 -7.20 21.18
CA VAL A 180 3.08 -5.92 21.89
C VAL A 180 3.13 -5.97 23.43
N ASP A 181 4.12 -5.31 24.06
CA ASP A 181 3.76 -4.31 25.08
C ASP A 181 4.81 -3.26 25.55
N ARG A 182 4.26 -2.06 25.77
CA ARG A 182 4.42 -1.12 26.91
C ARG A 182 5.70 -0.44 27.35
N ARG A 183 6.90 -0.65 26.79
CA ARG A 183 8.10 0.14 27.21
C ARG A 183 8.36 1.43 26.42
N LEU A 184 7.69 1.63 25.28
CA LEU A 184 7.83 2.85 24.46
C LEU A 184 7.02 4.06 24.99
N LEU A 185 6.23 3.90 26.06
CA LEU A 185 5.52 5.01 26.73
C LEU A 185 6.36 5.74 27.79
N LYS A 186 7.63 5.37 28.02
CA LYS A 186 8.42 5.92 29.13
C LYS A 186 9.30 7.13 28.77
N HIS A 187 9.36 7.58 27.52
CA HIS A 187 10.21 8.72 27.11
C HIS A 187 9.40 9.82 26.40
N LYS A 188 8.31 10.26 27.05
CA LYS A 188 7.69 11.55 26.76
C LYS A 188 8.46 12.63 27.54
N PRO A 189 9.03 13.68 26.90
CA PRO A 189 9.62 14.80 27.63
C PRO A 189 8.51 15.62 28.34
N PRO A 190 8.78 16.21 29.53
CA PRO A 190 7.84 17.09 30.19
C PRO A 190 7.66 18.40 29.41
N ARG A 191 6.44 18.94 29.48
CA ARG A 191 6.08 20.27 28.96
C ARG A 191 6.92 21.34 29.66
N GLY A 192 7.64 22.12 28.87
CA GLY A 192 8.06 23.50 29.16
C GLY A 192 7.44 24.38 28.09
#